data_AF-A0A1V6DHR9-F1
#
_entry.id   AF-A0A1V6DHR9-F1
#
_cell.length_a   1.000
_cell.length_b   1.000
_cell.length_c   1.000
_cell.angle_alpha   90.00
_cell.angle_beta   90.00
_cell.angle_gamma   90.00
#
_symmetry.space_group_name_H-M   'P 1'
#
loop_
_entity.id
_entity.type
_entity.pdbx_description
1 polymer ?
#
loop_
_entity_poly.entity_id
_entity_poly.type
_entity_poly.pdbx_seq_one_letter_code
_entity_poly.pdbx_strand_id
1 'polypeptide(L)' 'MDTLIAAQALRLGATLVTRNVGEFSRVTGLRVENWQT' A
#
# COMPACT_ATOMS: atom_id res chain seq x y z
N MET A 1 -4.81 2.25 11.58
CA MET A 1 -3.64 3.10 11.25
C MET A 1 -3.19 2.84 9.82
N ASP A 2 -3.32 1.61 9.33
CA ASP A 2 -2.99 1.14 7.98
C ASP A 2 -3.70 1.94 6.87
N THR A 3 -4.95 2.34 7.10
CA THR A 3 -5.68 3.22 6.18
C THR A 3 -5.00 4.58 5.98
N LEU A 4 -4.32 5.14 7.00
CA LEU A 4 -3.62 6.42 6.87
C LEU A 4 -2.32 6.26 6.08
N ILE A 5 -1.60 5.15 6.27
CA ILE A 5 -0.40 4.81 5.48
C ILE A 5 -0.78 4.64 4.00
N ALA A 6 -1.87 3.90 3.74
CA ALA A 6 -2.42 3.72 2.40
C ALA A 6 -2.85 5.06 1.76
N ALA A 7 -3.55 5.91 2.52
CA ALA A 7 -4.01 7.21 2.05
C ALA A 7 -2.83 8.13 1.70
N GLN A 8 -1.77 8.13 2.51
CA GLN A 8 -0.58 8.94 2.24
C GLN A 8 0.17 8.44 1.01
N ALA A 9 0.37 7.13 0.86
CA ALA A 9 1.00 6.55 -0.33
C ALA A 9 0.18 6.84 -1.60
N LEU A 10 -1.14 6.72 -1.51
CA LEU A 10 -2.06 7.05 -2.61
C LEU A 10 -2.01 8.54 -2.98
N ARG A 11 -2.03 9.44 -1.98
CA ARG A 11 -1.93 10.89 -2.15
C ARG A 11 -0.64 11.29 -2.85
N LEU A 12 0.47 10.60 -2.55
CA LEU A 12 1.77 10.84 -3.15
C LEU A 12 1.99 10.09 -4.48
N GLY A 13 1.08 9.19 -4.86
CA GLY A 13 1.28 8.29 -6.00
C GLY A 13 2.46 7.31 -5.82
N ALA A 14 2.89 7.08 -4.58
CA ALA A 14 4.01 6.24 -4.22
C ALA A 14 3.64 4.75 -4.22
N THR A 15 4.66 3.89 -4.31
CA THR A 15 4.51 2.45 -4.11
C THR A 15 4.66 2.11 -2.63
N LEU A 16 3.66 1.45 -2.05
CA LEU A 16 3.71 0.95 -0.68
C LEU A 16 4.38 -0.43 -0.65
N VAL A 17 5.59 -0.49 -0.09
CA VAL A 17 6.32 -1.75 0.07
C VAL A 17 5.95 -2.39 1.41
N THR A 18 5.42 -3.62 1.40
CA THR A 18 4.96 -4.33 2.61
C THR A 18 4.92 -5.85 2.42
N ARG A 19 5.07 -6.62 3.50
CA ARG A 19 4.79 -8.07 3.51
C ARG A 19 3.31 -8.41 3.59
N ASN A 20 2.46 -7.44 3.96
CA ASN A 20 1.02 -7.66 4.13
C ASN A 20 0.21 -7.15 2.93
N VAL A 21 0.56 -7.61 1.71
CA VAL A 21 -0.07 -7.11 0.47
C VAL A 21 -1.59 -7.23 0.50
N GLY A 22 -2.13 -8.34 1.03
CA GLY A 22 -3.58 -8.58 1.09
C GLY A 22 -4.34 -7.56 1.92
N GLU A 23 -3.70 -6.94 2.92
CA GLU A 23 -4.33 -5.87 3.69
C GLU A 23 -4.51 -4.59 2.87
N PHE A 24 -3.54 -4.27 2.02
CA PHE A 24 -3.50 -3.01 1.28
C PHE A 24 -4.07 -3.11 -0.14
N SER A 25 -4.20 -4.32 -0.69
CA SER A 25 -4.79 -4.57 -2.02
C SER A 25 -6.26 -4.17 -2.13
N ARG A 26 -6.96 -3.99 -1.00
CA ARG A 26 -8.34 -3.48 -0.96
C ARG A 26 -8.47 -2.00 -1.36
N VAL A 27 -7.36 -1.25 -1.38
CA VAL A 27 -7.37 0.19 -1.68
C VAL A 27 -7.19 0.38 -3.19
N THR A 28 -8.28 0.72 -3.88
CA THR A 28 -8.26 0.93 -5.34
C THR A 28 -7.30 2.05 -5.71
N GLY A 29 -6.42 1.79 -6.68
CA GLY A 29 -5.44 2.76 -7.18
C GLY A 29 -4.12 2.84 -6.38
N LEU A 30 -4.02 2.14 -5.25
CA LEU A 30 -2.77 2.06 -4.50
C LEU A 30 -1.83 1.03 -5.13
N ARG A 31 -0.58 1.44 -5.38
CA ARG A 31 0.50 0.52 -5.82
C ARG A 31 1.10 -0.15 -4.60
N VAL A 32 1.18 -1.48 -4.60
CA VAL A 32 1.69 -2.26 -3.46
C VAL A 32 2.70 -3.29 -3.97
N GLU A 33 3.85 -3.38 -3.30
CA GLU A 33 4.91 -4.35 -3.62
C GLU A 33 5.31 -5.18 -2.40
N ASN A 34 5.63 -6.45 -2.64
CA ASN A 34 6.12 -7.34 -1.59
C ASN A 34 7.65 -7.37 -1.56
N TRP A 35 8.22 -7.05 -0.41
CA TRP A 35 9.66 -7.11 -0.13
C TRP A 35 10.20 -8.48 0.31
N GLN A 36 9.34 -9.45 0.61
CA GLN A 36 9.74 -10.82 0.98
C GLN A 36 9.68 -11.78 -0.22
N THR A 37 9.74 -11.23 -1.43
CA THR A 37 9.77 -11.98 -2.69
C THR A 37 11.19 -12.04 -3.24
#